data_AF-A0A3D8IHW8-F1
#
_entry.id   AF-A0A3D8IHW8-F1
#
_cell.length_a   1.000
_cell.length_b   1.000
_cell.length_c   1.000
_cell.angle_alpha   90.00
_cell.angle_beta   90.00
_cell.angle_gamma   90.00
#
_symmetry.space_group_name_H-M   'P 1'
#
loop_
_entity.id
_entity.type
_entity.pdbx_description
1 polymer ?
#
loop_
_entity_poly.entity_id
_entity_poly.type
_entity_poly.pdbx_seq_one_letter_code
_entity_poly.pdbx_strand_id
1 'polypeptide(L)'
;MNTEMNQLDNQEFVFGDLDSLQEQVALKNSAQNNEKEPELTGEIVREWDDLSRDNLDLLDRFDEQTKRENELSQEWYDKEAKEDEYQKFLEKLEPDEIQCRVQEKTQEEIDLKYSLAKMKQDLDFNSQTQEEKQEVDLIYPAQKREFLNETLEVVDKGITPNIKESLSILERLDEVESQIAKKEKELNANSEQNKDSSSPSKTILDSEIDEALQKQQQEQQELHQKELESLQKEKETLEKNFEASIENLIKQGDVKDLLKNLQTLDKAFAEFLKKTKEECDLLAKQRIEKLELAMQSQSVKEVVSEFVKELHTNCKEVKEQSKELESQKECFEALQKQQQKCLKGDEKSMSDARFELGQNLVWLNENHPTFKENYPKFYKELERTLKEPQQQKQKQQENTRQRSA
;
A
#
# COMPACT_ATOMS: atom_id res chain seq x y z
N MET A 1 -55.55 -4.20 -36.70
CA MET A 1 -55.43 -2.82 -37.21
C MET A 1 -53.95 -2.49 -37.22
N ASN A 2 -53.42 -2.31 -38.44
CA ASN A 2 -52.18 -1.67 -38.90
C ASN A 2 -51.19 -1.20 -37.83
N THR A 3 -49.88 -1.45 -37.95
CA THR A 3 -49.03 -0.86 -39.02
C THR A 3 -47.76 -1.70 -39.24
N GLU A 4 -47.32 -1.76 -40.48
CA GLU A 4 -46.34 -2.64 -41.09
C GLU A 4 -44.87 -2.28 -40.74
N MET A 5 -44.06 -3.32 -40.51
CA MET A 5 -42.62 -3.31 -40.72
C MET A 5 -42.32 -3.58 -42.19
N ASN A 6 -41.49 -2.73 -42.82
CA ASN A 6 -40.49 -3.08 -43.83
C ASN A 6 -39.91 -1.81 -44.44
N GLN A 7 -38.60 -1.59 -44.30
CA GLN A 7 -37.70 -1.12 -45.36
C GLN A 7 -36.25 -1.08 -44.84
N LEU A 8 -35.47 -2.07 -45.29
CA LEU A 8 -34.02 -2.09 -45.29
C LEU A 8 -33.54 -1.18 -46.43
N ASP A 9 -32.81 -0.12 -46.13
CA ASP A 9 -32.06 0.63 -47.15
C ASP A 9 -30.66 0.04 -47.29
N ASN A 10 -30.46 -0.64 -48.42
CA ASN A 10 -29.17 -1.00 -48.99
C ASN A 10 -28.45 0.28 -49.45
N GLN A 11 -27.35 0.67 -48.79
CA GLN A 11 -26.38 1.55 -49.44
C GLN A 11 -25.43 0.70 -50.29
N GLU A 12 -25.66 0.77 -51.60
CA GLU A 12 -24.76 0.26 -52.62
C GLU A 12 -23.38 0.93 -52.54
N PHE A 13 -22.35 0.10 -52.44
CA PHE A 13 -20.96 0.46 -52.61
C PHE A 13 -20.72 0.77 -54.10
N VAL A 14 -20.62 2.05 -54.46
CA VAL A 14 -20.32 2.47 -55.83
C VAL A 14 -18.83 2.19 -56.10
N PHE A 15 -18.55 1.17 -56.91
CA PHE A 15 -17.26 0.95 -57.56
C PHE A 15 -17.00 2.12 -58.53
N GLY A 16 -16.08 3.02 -58.16
CA GLY A 16 -15.56 4.05 -59.06
C GLY A 16 -14.43 3.51 -59.94
N ASP A 17 -14.79 3.17 -61.18
CA ASP A 17 -14.02 3.19 -62.44
C ASP A 17 -12.56 2.70 -62.44
N LEU A 18 -12.40 1.38 -62.59
CA LEU A 18 -11.16 0.73 -63.05
C LEU A 18 -10.72 1.15 -64.47
N ASP A 19 -11.60 1.81 -65.24
CA ASP A 19 -11.31 2.28 -66.61
C ASP A 19 -10.43 3.54 -66.63
N SER A 20 -10.33 4.30 -65.52
CA SER A 20 -9.46 5.48 -65.43
C SER A 20 -7.96 5.15 -65.34
N LEU A 21 -7.62 3.93 -64.88
CA LEU A 21 -6.23 3.50 -64.72
C LEU A 21 -5.65 2.84 -65.98
N GLN A 22 -6.49 2.31 -66.88
CA GLN A 22 -6.02 1.78 -68.18
C GLN A 22 -5.75 2.89 -69.20
N GLU A 23 -6.41 4.04 -69.10
CA GLU A 23 -6.19 5.18 -69.99
C GLU A 23 -4.91 5.97 -69.66
N GLN A 24 -4.45 5.94 -68.41
CA GLN A 24 -3.16 6.55 -68.01
C GLN A 24 -1.92 5.72 -68.41
N VAL A 25 -2.06 4.40 -68.60
CA VAL A 25 -0.96 3.54 -69.06
C VAL A 25 -0.76 3.64 -70.58
N ALA A 26 -1.82 3.94 -71.34
CA ALA A 26 -1.74 4.14 -72.79
C ALA A 26 -1.00 5.42 -73.20
N LEU A 27 -1.02 6.47 -72.38
CA LEU A 27 -0.29 7.73 -72.65
C LEU A 27 1.23 7.65 -72.39
N LYS A 28 1.71 6.60 -71.72
CA LYS A 28 3.14 6.44 -71.39
C LYS A 28 3.97 5.70 -72.45
N ASN A 29 3.32 5.07 -73.44
CA ASN A 29 3.99 4.27 -74.47
C ASN A 29 4.09 4.92 -75.86
N SER A 30 3.59 6.15 -76.06
CA SER A 30 3.63 6.83 -77.37
C SER A 30 4.54 8.07 -77.43
N ALA A 31 5.32 8.36 -76.39
CA ALA A 31 6.27 9.48 -76.37
C ALA A 31 7.74 9.00 -76.33
N GLN A 32 8.04 7.85 -76.95
CA GLN A 32 9.34 7.68 -77.60
C GLN A 32 9.36 8.58 -78.83
N ASN A 33 10.03 9.72 -78.75
CA ASN A 33 10.82 10.37 -79.81
C ASN A 33 11.04 11.85 -79.48
N ASN A 34 12.17 12.16 -78.85
CA ASN A 34 13.09 13.26 -79.19
C ASN A 34 13.95 13.64 -77.97
N GLU A 35 15.25 13.45 -78.17
CA GLU A 35 16.40 14.23 -77.67
C GLU A 35 16.33 15.02 -76.36
N LYS A 36 17.40 14.78 -75.57
CA LYS A 36 17.98 15.54 -74.44
C LYS A 36 17.53 15.07 -73.05
N GLU A 37 18.46 14.41 -72.35
CA GLU A 37 18.45 14.30 -70.90
C GLU A 37 18.37 15.70 -70.28
N PRO A 38 17.35 16.02 -69.47
CA PRO A 38 17.41 17.19 -68.61
C PRO A 38 18.23 16.81 -67.38
N GLU A 39 19.31 17.56 -67.14
CA GLU A 39 20.04 17.52 -65.87
C GLU A 39 19.04 17.75 -64.72
N LEU A 40 18.81 16.72 -63.90
CA LEU A 40 18.04 16.84 -62.67
C LEU A 40 18.80 17.75 -61.71
N THR A 41 18.32 18.99 -61.54
CA THR A 41 18.83 19.89 -60.52
C THR A 41 18.54 19.30 -59.14
N GLY A 42 19.47 19.43 -58.20
CA GLY A 42 19.37 18.86 -56.84
C GLY A 42 18.18 19.35 -56.02
N GLU A 43 17.42 20.32 -56.54
CA GLU A 43 16.16 20.83 -55.98
C GLU A 43 14.99 19.90 -56.30
N ILE A 44 14.91 19.35 -57.53
CA ILE A 44 13.87 18.39 -57.94
C ILE A 44 14.04 17.05 -57.22
N VAL A 45 15.28 16.63 -56.96
CA VAL A 45 15.56 15.40 -56.20
C VAL A 45 15.12 15.54 -54.74
N ARG A 46 15.32 16.72 -54.13
CA ARG A 46 14.85 16.98 -52.76
C ARG A 46 13.32 17.05 -52.68
N GLU A 47 12.68 17.69 -53.65
CA GLU A 47 11.22 17.77 -53.70
C GLU A 47 10.58 16.38 -53.88
N TRP A 48 11.21 15.49 -54.64
CA TRP A 48 10.81 14.07 -54.73
C TRP A 48 11.08 13.28 -53.44
N ASP A 49 12.19 13.52 -52.74
CA ASP A 49 12.48 12.87 -51.45
C ASP A 49 11.52 13.32 -50.34
N ASP A 50 11.09 14.59 -50.37
CA ASP A 50 10.13 15.14 -49.41
C ASP A 50 8.70 14.63 -49.71
N LEU A 51 8.26 14.61 -50.97
CA LEU A 51 6.99 13.98 -51.39
C LEU A 51 6.95 12.47 -51.11
N SER A 52 8.09 11.78 -51.22
CA SER A 52 8.18 10.35 -50.89
C SER A 52 8.09 10.11 -49.39
N ARG A 53 8.64 11.01 -48.57
CA ARG A 53 8.51 10.97 -47.10
C ARG A 53 7.10 11.28 -46.64
N ASP A 54 6.45 12.30 -47.20
CA ASP A 54 5.08 12.66 -46.86
C ASP A 54 4.09 11.54 -47.25
N ASN A 55 4.33 10.83 -48.36
CA ASN A 55 3.56 9.65 -48.73
C ASN A 55 3.81 8.45 -47.82
N LEU A 56 5.03 8.28 -47.29
CA LEU A 56 5.35 7.23 -46.32
C LEU A 56 4.64 7.49 -44.99
N ASP A 57 4.64 8.75 -44.53
CA ASP A 57 3.95 9.21 -43.31
C ASP A 57 2.42 9.11 -43.44
N LEU A 58 1.87 9.25 -44.65
CA LEU A 58 0.45 9.03 -44.92
C LEU A 58 0.09 7.53 -44.92
N LEU A 59 0.98 6.68 -45.45
CA LEU A 59 0.79 5.23 -45.46
C LEU A 59 0.87 4.66 -44.03
N ASP A 60 1.83 5.12 -43.22
CA ASP A 60 1.96 4.74 -41.82
C ASP A 60 0.73 5.17 -40.99
N ARG A 61 0.17 6.36 -41.27
CA ARG A 61 -1.08 6.81 -40.65
C ARG A 61 -2.29 5.98 -41.07
N PHE A 62 -2.34 5.54 -42.33
CA PHE A 62 -3.42 4.70 -42.84
C PHE A 62 -3.35 3.29 -42.25
N ASP A 63 -2.16 2.73 -42.11
CA ASP A 63 -1.92 1.44 -41.44
C ASP A 63 -2.24 1.52 -39.94
N GLU A 64 -1.88 2.61 -39.24
CA GLU A 64 -2.29 2.82 -37.86
C GLU A 64 -3.81 2.96 -37.69
N GLN A 65 -4.48 3.65 -38.62
CA GLN A 65 -5.93 3.80 -38.57
C GLN A 65 -6.64 2.47 -38.84
N THR A 66 -6.19 1.72 -39.84
CA THR A 66 -6.71 0.38 -40.15
C THR A 66 -6.48 -0.59 -38.98
N LYS A 67 -5.35 -0.46 -38.28
CA LYS A 67 -5.06 -1.24 -37.08
C LYS A 67 -5.99 -0.87 -35.92
N ARG A 68 -6.23 0.42 -35.66
CA ARG A 68 -7.22 0.86 -34.65
C ARG A 68 -8.64 0.43 -34.98
N GLU A 69 -9.05 0.49 -36.25
CA GLU A 69 -10.37 0.05 -36.69
C GLU A 69 -10.54 -1.46 -36.54
N ASN A 70 -9.51 -2.25 -36.82
CA ASN A 70 -9.50 -3.69 -36.55
C ASN A 70 -9.50 -3.99 -35.04
N GLU A 71 -8.75 -3.25 -34.22
CA GLU A 71 -8.75 -3.38 -32.76
C GLU A 71 -10.12 -3.01 -32.16
N LEU A 72 -10.75 -1.92 -32.61
CA LEU A 72 -12.11 -1.53 -32.22
C LEU A 72 -13.16 -2.54 -32.68
N SER A 73 -13.01 -3.10 -33.89
CA SER A 73 -13.89 -4.14 -34.39
C SER A 73 -13.73 -5.44 -33.61
N GLN A 74 -12.50 -5.82 -33.22
CA GLN A 74 -12.25 -6.94 -32.31
C GLN A 74 -12.78 -6.68 -30.91
N GLU A 75 -12.64 -5.48 -30.35
CA GLU A 75 -13.28 -5.11 -29.08
C GLU A 75 -14.81 -5.19 -29.17
N TRP A 76 -15.38 -4.81 -30.31
CA TRP A 76 -16.82 -4.90 -30.56
C TRP A 76 -17.28 -6.36 -30.67
N TYR A 77 -16.55 -7.20 -31.41
CA TYR A 77 -16.81 -8.64 -31.51
C TYR A 77 -16.59 -9.38 -30.19
N ASP A 78 -15.59 -8.99 -29.39
CA ASP A 78 -15.35 -9.56 -28.06
C ASP A 78 -16.42 -9.14 -27.06
N LYS A 79 -16.98 -7.93 -27.22
CA LYS A 79 -18.11 -7.45 -26.41
C LYS A 79 -19.42 -8.14 -26.80
N GLU A 80 -19.68 -8.29 -28.10
CA GLU A 80 -20.85 -9.00 -28.63
C GLU A 80 -20.78 -10.50 -28.33
N ALA A 81 -19.60 -11.12 -28.41
CA ALA A 81 -19.39 -12.51 -28.01
C ALA A 81 -19.61 -12.74 -26.50
N LYS A 82 -19.23 -11.77 -25.65
CA LYS A 82 -19.52 -11.79 -24.21
C LYS A 82 -21.00 -11.57 -23.91
N GLU A 83 -21.69 -10.74 -24.69
CA GLU A 83 -23.15 -10.54 -24.62
C GLU A 83 -23.90 -11.83 -25.04
N ASP A 84 -23.44 -12.51 -26.09
CA ASP A 84 -23.99 -13.78 -26.55
C ASP A 84 -23.71 -14.95 -25.58
N GLU A 85 -22.53 -14.99 -24.95
CA GLU A 85 -22.24 -15.93 -23.86
C GLU A 85 -23.12 -15.66 -22.63
N TYR A 86 -23.39 -14.39 -22.33
CA TYR A 86 -24.31 -13.97 -21.28
C TYR A 86 -25.76 -14.37 -21.59
N GLN A 87 -26.23 -14.18 -22.82
CA GLN A 87 -27.59 -14.62 -23.24
C GLN A 87 -27.72 -16.15 -23.22
N LYS A 88 -26.70 -16.89 -23.66
CA LYS A 88 -26.66 -18.36 -23.59
C LYS A 88 -26.56 -18.89 -22.15
N PHE A 89 -25.95 -18.13 -21.24
CA PHE A 89 -25.95 -18.44 -19.81
C PHE A 89 -27.33 -18.20 -19.19
N LEU A 90 -28.02 -17.12 -19.57
CA LEU A 90 -29.39 -16.83 -19.13
C LEU A 90 -30.42 -17.84 -19.66
N GLU A 91 -30.28 -18.32 -20.90
CA GLU A 91 -31.16 -19.36 -21.48
C GLU A 91 -30.99 -20.75 -20.84
N LYS A 92 -29.86 -21.01 -20.17
CA LYS A 92 -29.57 -22.29 -19.48
C LYS A 92 -30.05 -22.34 -18.03
N LEU A 93 -30.57 -21.23 -17.49
CA LEU A 93 -31.18 -21.22 -16.17
C LEU A 93 -32.63 -21.67 -16.30
N GLU A 94 -33.00 -22.78 -15.64
CA GLU A 94 -34.38 -23.27 -15.63
C GLU A 94 -35.33 -22.18 -15.09
N PRO A 95 -36.52 -21.99 -15.70
CA PRO A 95 -37.44 -20.90 -15.35
C PRO A 95 -37.91 -20.88 -13.88
N ASP A 96 -37.76 -22.00 -13.16
CA ASP A 96 -38.29 -22.15 -11.80
C ASP A 96 -37.30 -21.74 -10.69
N GLU A 97 -36.03 -21.45 -11.00
CA GLU A 97 -35.06 -20.90 -10.02
C GLU A 97 -34.98 -19.36 -10.04
N ILE A 98 -35.62 -18.69 -11.03
CA ILE A 98 -35.58 -17.23 -11.17
C ILE A 98 -36.70 -16.54 -10.36
N GLN A 99 -37.65 -17.29 -9.79
CA GLN A 99 -38.76 -16.71 -9.02
C GLN A 99 -38.50 -16.59 -7.50
N CYS A 100 -37.22 -16.44 -7.10
CA CYS A 100 -36.85 -15.86 -5.80
C CYS A 100 -35.47 -15.18 -5.88
N ARG A 101 -35.44 -13.84 -5.74
CA ARG A 101 -34.28 -12.91 -5.71
C ARG A 101 -33.79 -12.34 -7.05
N VAL A 102 -34.66 -11.67 -7.80
CA VAL A 102 -34.21 -10.48 -8.54
C VAL A 102 -34.21 -9.31 -7.55
N GLN A 103 -33.17 -9.24 -6.71
CA GLN A 103 -32.72 -7.95 -6.22
C GLN A 103 -32.03 -7.30 -7.43
N GLU A 104 -32.47 -6.11 -7.84
CA GLU A 104 -31.75 -5.29 -8.82
C GLU A 104 -30.32 -5.10 -8.29
N LYS A 105 -29.35 -5.86 -8.84
CA LYS A 105 -27.93 -5.69 -8.50
C LYS A 105 -27.53 -4.31 -9.03
N THR A 106 -27.00 -3.47 -8.15
CA THR A 106 -26.53 -2.15 -8.56
C THR A 106 -25.35 -2.30 -9.52
N GLN A 107 -25.14 -1.31 -10.40
CA GLN A 107 -23.97 -1.29 -11.30
C GLN A 107 -22.66 -1.43 -10.52
N GLU A 108 -22.60 -0.83 -9.32
CA GLU A 108 -21.48 -0.91 -8.38
C GLU A 108 -21.17 -2.36 -7.96
N GLU A 109 -22.19 -3.17 -7.68
CA GLU A 109 -22.00 -4.59 -7.35
C GLU A 109 -21.50 -5.40 -8.54
N ILE A 110 -21.93 -5.05 -9.76
CA ILE A 110 -21.48 -5.72 -10.98
C ILE A 110 -20.00 -5.41 -11.24
N ASP A 111 -19.61 -4.14 -11.14
CA ASP A 111 -18.23 -3.69 -11.35
C ASP A 111 -17.28 -4.27 -10.30
N LEU A 112 -17.74 -4.37 -9.05
CA LEU A 112 -16.98 -4.99 -7.97
C LEU A 112 -16.78 -6.48 -8.21
N LYS A 113 -17.83 -7.22 -8.61
CA LYS A 113 -17.73 -8.65 -8.95
C LYS A 113 -16.74 -8.91 -10.07
N TYR A 114 -16.80 -8.10 -11.13
CA TYR A 114 -15.85 -8.22 -12.24
C TYR A 114 -14.41 -7.98 -11.78
N SER A 115 -14.19 -6.95 -10.97
CA SER A 115 -12.86 -6.63 -10.43
C SER A 115 -12.31 -7.76 -9.54
N LEU A 116 -13.17 -8.37 -8.72
CA LEU A 116 -12.80 -9.51 -7.87
C LEU A 116 -12.45 -10.75 -8.69
N ALA A 117 -13.26 -11.08 -9.71
CA ALA A 117 -12.98 -12.20 -10.60
C ALA A 117 -11.63 -12.04 -11.31
N LYS A 118 -11.33 -10.82 -11.79
CA LYS A 118 -10.04 -10.51 -12.41
C LYS A 118 -8.88 -10.65 -11.41
N MET A 119 -9.01 -10.10 -10.20
CA MET A 119 -7.96 -10.23 -9.17
C MET A 119 -7.74 -11.69 -8.77
N LYS A 120 -8.80 -12.49 -8.66
CA LYS A 120 -8.71 -13.93 -8.38
C LYS A 120 -7.97 -14.68 -9.48
N GLN A 121 -8.29 -14.36 -10.74
CA GLN A 121 -7.58 -14.90 -11.90
C GLN A 121 -6.11 -14.49 -11.91
N ASP A 122 -5.78 -13.23 -11.60
CA ASP A 122 -4.41 -12.74 -11.52
C ASP A 122 -3.62 -13.44 -10.39
N LEU A 123 -4.26 -13.70 -9.24
CA LEU A 123 -3.67 -14.49 -8.16
C LEU A 123 -3.39 -15.92 -8.59
N ASP A 124 -4.36 -16.60 -9.20
CA ASP A 124 -4.18 -17.99 -9.65
C ASP A 124 -3.13 -18.09 -10.76
N PHE A 125 -3.08 -17.13 -11.69
CA PHE A 125 -2.04 -17.05 -12.71
C PHE A 125 -0.65 -16.82 -12.10
N ASN A 126 -0.52 -15.89 -11.15
CA ASN A 126 0.75 -15.64 -10.45
C ASN A 126 1.19 -16.84 -9.61
N SER A 127 0.28 -17.54 -8.92
CA SER A 127 0.62 -18.78 -8.21
C SER A 127 1.12 -19.88 -9.17
N GLN A 128 0.65 -19.90 -10.42
CA GLN A 128 1.07 -20.88 -11.44
C GLN A 128 2.36 -20.50 -12.20
N THR A 129 2.66 -19.21 -12.39
CA THR A 129 3.81 -18.75 -13.19
C THR A 129 5.04 -18.36 -12.36
N GLN A 130 4.93 -18.30 -11.03
CA GLN A 130 5.89 -17.57 -10.20
C GLN A 130 6.55 -18.43 -9.11
N GLU A 131 6.81 -19.72 -9.40
CA GLU A 131 7.86 -20.49 -8.71
C GLU A 131 9.27 -19.91 -8.95
N GLU A 132 9.46 -19.02 -9.94
CA GLU A 132 10.80 -18.57 -10.38
C GLU A 132 11.19 -17.10 -10.11
N LYS A 133 10.38 -16.27 -9.40
CA LYS A 133 10.78 -14.87 -9.15
C LYS A 133 10.76 -14.48 -7.67
N GLN A 134 11.98 -14.53 -7.12
CA GLN A 134 12.56 -13.81 -5.98
C GLN A 134 11.70 -13.76 -4.71
N GLU A 135 11.86 -14.77 -3.85
CA GLU A 135 12.05 -14.46 -2.43
C GLU A 135 13.29 -13.57 -2.35
N VAL A 136 13.10 -12.27 -2.09
CA VAL A 136 14.23 -11.44 -1.70
C VAL A 136 14.57 -11.84 -0.28
N ASP A 137 15.48 -12.80 -0.13
CA ASP A 137 16.07 -13.10 1.18
C ASP A 137 16.85 -11.86 1.65
N LEU A 138 16.16 -11.00 2.40
CA LEU A 138 16.74 -9.77 2.96
C LEU A 138 17.63 -10.13 4.15
N ILE A 139 18.92 -10.34 3.86
CA ILE A 139 19.92 -10.74 4.86
C ILE A 139 20.33 -9.55 5.75
N TYR A 140 20.28 -8.32 5.23
CA TYR A 140 20.84 -7.15 5.92
C TYR A 140 19.78 -6.13 6.36
N PRO A 141 19.89 -5.57 7.58
CA PRO A 141 18.94 -4.57 8.09
C PRO A 141 18.76 -3.33 7.20
N ALA A 142 19.81 -2.90 6.51
CA ALA A 142 19.74 -1.78 5.57
C ALA A 142 18.84 -2.10 4.36
N GLN A 143 18.97 -3.30 3.80
CA GLN A 143 18.14 -3.77 2.68
C GLN A 143 16.68 -3.92 3.14
N LYS A 144 16.47 -4.47 4.35
CA LYS A 144 15.11 -4.55 4.95
C LYS A 144 14.45 -3.18 5.04
N ARG A 145 15.17 -2.19 5.55
CA ARG A 145 14.63 -0.83 5.68
C ARG A 145 14.31 -0.20 4.31
N GLU A 146 15.20 -0.35 3.33
CA GLU A 146 14.99 0.17 1.97
C GLU A 146 13.74 -0.44 1.35
N PHE A 147 13.60 -1.76 1.43
CA PHE A 147 12.42 -2.47 0.95
C PHE A 147 11.11 -2.03 1.66
N LEU A 148 11.11 -1.82 2.98
CA LEU A 148 9.92 -1.31 3.69
C LEU A 148 9.56 0.11 3.21
N ASN A 149 10.55 0.96 2.96
CA ASN A 149 10.31 2.31 2.47
C ASN A 149 9.78 2.31 1.03
N GLU A 150 10.36 1.47 0.15
CA GLU A 150 9.87 1.29 -1.22
C GLU A 150 8.43 0.75 -1.23
N THR A 151 8.12 -0.21 -0.36
CA THR A 151 6.76 -0.73 -0.19
C THR A 151 5.79 0.38 0.19
N LEU A 152 6.14 1.20 1.20
CA LEU A 152 5.32 2.33 1.62
C LEU A 152 5.13 3.35 0.49
N GLU A 153 6.15 3.59 -0.33
CA GLU A 153 6.07 4.49 -1.48
C GLU A 153 5.14 3.93 -2.58
N VAL A 154 5.21 2.62 -2.84
CA VAL A 154 4.30 1.95 -3.78
C VAL A 154 2.86 2.03 -3.29
N VAL A 155 2.63 1.76 -2.00
CA VAL A 155 1.30 1.87 -1.38
C VAL A 155 0.79 3.31 -1.47
N ASP A 156 1.62 4.31 -1.14
CA ASP A 156 1.22 5.73 -1.18
C ASP A 156 0.83 6.17 -2.60
N LYS A 157 1.55 5.72 -3.63
CA LYS A 157 1.19 5.95 -5.04
C LYS A 157 -0.11 5.24 -5.45
N GLY A 158 -0.43 4.10 -4.82
CA GLY A 158 -1.64 3.32 -5.04
C GLY A 158 -2.86 3.79 -4.23
N ILE A 159 -2.71 4.77 -3.34
CA ILE A 159 -3.82 5.32 -2.55
C ILE A 159 -4.64 6.29 -3.42
N THR A 160 -5.90 5.93 -3.66
CA THR A 160 -6.86 6.82 -4.32
C THR A 160 -7.33 7.93 -3.36
N PRO A 161 -7.92 9.04 -3.86
CA PRO A 161 -8.44 10.10 -3.00
C PRO A 161 -9.45 9.62 -1.95
N ASN A 162 -10.32 8.66 -2.31
CA ASN A 162 -11.33 8.12 -1.38
C ASN A 162 -10.67 7.26 -0.29
N ILE A 163 -9.68 6.42 -0.65
CA ILE A 163 -8.89 5.67 0.33
C ILE A 163 -8.15 6.65 1.26
N LYS A 164 -7.56 7.71 0.70
CA LYS A 164 -6.84 8.73 1.46
C LYS A 164 -7.73 9.44 2.47
N GLU A 165 -8.95 9.81 2.07
CA GLU A 165 -9.94 10.42 2.95
C GLU A 165 -10.25 9.48 4.13
N SER A 166 -10.59 8.22 3.86
CA SER A 166 -10.88 7.24 4.91
C SER A 166 -9.68 7.03 5.86
N LEU A 167 -8.46 6.96 5.33
CA LEU A 167 -7.24 6.83 6.13
C LEU A 167 -6.99 8.07 6.99
N SER A 168 -7.20 9.28 6.46
CA SER A 168 -7.03 10.52 7.22
C SER A 168 -8.04 10.65 8.36
N ILE A 169 -9.27 10.15 8.17
CA ILE A 169 -10.28 10.09 9.23
C ILE A 169 -9.83 9.12 10.34
N LEU A 170 -9.29 7.95 9.97
CA LEU A 170 -8.75 6.99 10.95
C LEU A 170 -7.57 7.56 11.73
N GLU A 171 -6.63 8.25 11.07
CA GLU A 171 -5.51 8.92 11.74
C GLU A 171 -6.02 9.95 12.77
N ARG A 172 -7.04 10.74 12.42
CA ARG A 172 -7.66 11.69 13.35
C ARG A 172 -8.41 11.00 14.49
N LEU A 173 -9.06 9.86 14.23
CA LEU A 173 -9.70 9.05 15.26
C LEU A 173 -8.70 8.58 16.32
N ASP A 174 -7.53 8.08 15.91
CA ASP A 174 -6.51 7.64 16.89
C ASP A 174 -5.97 8.82 17.73
N GLU A 175 -5.81 9.99 17.13
CA GLU A 175 -5.39 11.20 17.84
C GLU A 175 -6.41 11.59 18.92
N VAL A 176 -7.69 11.57 18.57
CA VAL A 176 -8.79 11.89 19.50
C VAL A 176 -8.89 10.82 20.59
N GLU A 177 -8.80 9.53 20.25
CA GLU A 177 -8.81 8.44 21.23
C GLU A 177 -7.62 8.53 22.21
N SER A 178 -6.43 8.88 21.71
CA SER A 178 -5.26 9.12 22.56
C SER A 178 -5.46 10.32 23.50
N GLN A 179 -6.11 11.38 23.03
CA GLN A 179 -6.45 12.55 23.86
C GLN A 179 -7.49 12.21 24.93
N ILE A 180 -8.54 11.46 24.58
CA ILE A 180 -9.54 10.96 25.53
C ILE A 180 -8.85 10.12 26.61
N ALA A 181 -8.04 9.14 26.23
CA ALA A 181 -7.34 8.27 27.17
C ALA A 181 -6.40 9.04 28.13
N LYS A 182 -5.74 10.10 27.64
CA LYS A 182 -4.92 10.98 28.49
C LYS A 182 -5.79 11.79 29.47
N LYS A 183 -6.89 12.36 29.01
CA LYS A 183 -7.82 13.16 29.83
C LYS A 183 -8.53 12.32 30.89
N GLU A 184 -8.93 11.09 30.55
CA GLU A 184 -9.50 10.14 31.52
C GLU A 184 -8.48 9.79 32.62
N LYS A 185 -7.21 9.60 32.27
CA LYS A 185 -6.13 9.38 33.26
C LYS A 185 -5.93 10.61 34.16
N GLU A 186 -5.96 11.82 33.61
CA GLU A 186 -5.87 13.08 34.39
C GLU A 186 -7.04 13.23 35.37
N LEU A 187 -8.27 12.94 34.93
CA LEU A 187 -9.47 12.98 35.78
C LEU A 187 -9.42 11.92 36.89
N ASN A 188 -8.94 10.71 36.59
CA ASN A 188 -8.79 9.65 37.58
C ASN A 188 -7.68 9.96 38.60
N ALA A 189 -6.53 10.50 38.16
CA ALA A 189 -5.46 10.91 39.06
C ALA A 189 -5.88 12.07 40.00
N ASN A 190 -6.63 13.05 39.47
CA ASN A 190 -7.15 14.18 40.24
C ASN A 190 -8.24 13.75 41.25
N SER A 191 -8.96 12.66 40.98
CA SER A 191 -9.97 12.13 41.91
C SER A 191 -9.37 11.22 42.99
N GLU A 192 -8.24 10.56 42.74
CA GLU A 192 -7.47 9.81 43.73
C GLU A 192 -6.70 10.73 44.69
N GLN A 193 -6.03 11.77 44.20
CA GLN A 193 -5.33 12.76 45.06
C GLN A 193 -6.27 13.49 46.04
N ASN A 194 -7.56 13.63 45.70
CA ASN A 194 -8.56 14.26 46.56
C ASN A 194 -9.06 13.37 47.70
N LYS A 195 -8.77 12.07 47.71
CA LYS A 195 -9.16 11.16 48.81
C LYS A 195 -8.13 11.08 49.94
N ASP A 196 -6.86 11.40 49.68
CA ASP A 196 -5.77 11.27 50.65
C ASP A 196 -5.46 12.56 51.45
N SER A 197 -6.17 13.66 51.19
CA SER A 197 -5.95 14.96 51.86
C SER A 197 -6.79 15.20 53.12
N SER A 198 -7.46 14.18 53.68
CA SER A 198 -8.24 14.34 54.92
C SER A 198 -7.37 14.16 56.19
N SER A 199 -6.56 15.16 56.55
CA SER A 199 -6.00 15.28 57.91
C SER A 199 -6.64 16.47 58.64
N PRO A 200 -7.29 16.28 59.81
CA PRO A 200 -8.06 17.35 60.44
C PRO A 200 -7.18 18.16 61.41
N SER A 201 -6.77 19.36 61.01
CA SER A 201 -6.24 20.38 61.92
C SER A 201 -6.17 21.72 61.18
N LYS A 202 -7.30 22.45 61.09
CA LYS A 202 -7.30 23.78 60.44
C LYS A 202 -8.22 24.78 61.13
N THR A 203 -7.74 26.02 61.19
CA THR A 203 -8.28 27.18 61.89
C THR A 203 -9.20 27.97 60.94
N ILE A 204 -10.02 28.91 61.44
CA ILE A 204 -11.03 29.64 60.65
C ILE A 204 -10.45 30.42 59.43
N LEU A 205 -9.18 30.84 59.47
CA LEU A 205 -8.49 31.48 58.33
C LEU A 205 -8.14 30.49 57.20
N ASP A 206 -8.07 29.20 57.51
CA ASP A 206 -7.83 28.16 56.54
C ASP A 206 -9.11 27.79 55.76
N SER A 207 -10.31 28.11 56.27
CA SER A 207 -11.58 27.69 55.62
C SER A 207 -11.93 28.50 54.37
N GLU A 208 -11.68 29.82 54.35
CA GLU A 208 -11.92 30.64 53.15
C GLU A 208 -10.93 30.33 52.03
N ILE A 209 -9.68 29.99 52.39
CA ILE A 209 -8.65 29.54 51.45
C ILE A 209 -9.00 28.14 50.91
N ASP A 210 -9.49 27.25 51.77
CA ASP A 210 -9.93 25.91 51.37
C ASP A 210 -11.20 25.96 50.49
N GLU A 211 -12.15 26.87 50.72
CA GLU A 211 -13.31 27.10 49.85
C GLU A 211 -12.92 27.65 48.47
N ALA A 212 -12.03 28.64 48.41
CA ALA A 212 -11.53 29.18 47.15
C ALA A 212 -10.74 28.12 46.35
N LEU A 213 -9.94 27.31 47.03
CA LEU A 213 -9.20 26.20 46.44
C LEU A 213 -10.15 25.09 45.94
N GLN A 214 -11.16 24.74 46.73
CA GLN A 214 -12.17 23.75 46.35
C GLN A 214 -12.99 24.21 45.14
N LYS A 215 -13.33 25.50 45.07
CA LYS A 215 -14.01 26.08 43.91
C LYS A 215 -13.12 26.06 42.67
N GLN A 216 -11.84 26.40 42.79
CA GLN A 216 -10.89 26.33 41.68
C GLN A 216 -10.72 24.89 41.17
N GLN A 217 -10.68 23.90 42.07
CA GLN A 217 -10.62 22.48 41.71
C GLN A 217 -11.90 22.00 41.02
N GLN A 218 -13.07 22.42 41.49
CA GLN A 218 -14.35 22.12 40.83
C GLN A 218 -14.44 22.74 39.44
N GLU A 219 -14.07 24.01 39.29
CA GLU A 219 -14.01 24.68 37.98
C GLU A 219 -13.03 23.97 37.02
N GLN A 220 -11.89 23.50 37.53
CA GLN A 220 -10.94 22.73 36.74
C GLN A 220 -11.50 21.35 36.33
N GLN A 221 -12.17 20.63 37.25
CA GLN A 221 -12.84 19.36 36.93
C GLN A 221 -13.95 19.54 35.89
N GLU A 222 -14.75 20.60 36.00
CA GLU A 222 -15.77 20.92 35.00
C GLU A 222 -15.18 21.24 33.63
N LEU A 223 -14.03 21.94 33.58
CA LEU A 223 -13.31 22.19 32.31
C LEU A 223 -12.82 20.90 31.68
N HIS A 224 -12.18 20.01 32.45
CA HIS A 224 -11.73 18.71 31.97
C HIS A 224 -12.89 17.83 31.49
N GLN A 225 -14.03 17.85 32.20
CA GLN A 225 -15.23 17.11 31.81
C GLN A 225 -15.83 17.65 30.49
N LYS A 226 -15.91 18.98 30.33
CA LYS A 226 -16.39 19.60 29.09
C LYS A 226 -15.47 19.30 27.90
N GLU A 227 -14.16 19.31 28.12
CA GLU A 227 -13.18 18.96 27.09
C GLU A 227 -13.32 17.49 26.67
N LEU A 228 -13.51 16.58 27.63
CA LEU A 228 -13.77 15.17 27.36
C LEU A 228 -15.07 14.95 26.58
N GLU A 229 -16.16 15.63 26.95
CA GLU A 229 -17.42 15.59 26.18
C GLU A 229 -17.24 16.12 24.76
N SER A 230 -16.42 17.17 24.56
CA SER A 230 -16.11 17.68 23.23
C SER A 230 -15.35 16.66 22.39
N LEU A 231 -14.35 15.99 22.98
CA LEU A 231 -13.58 14.93 22.31
C LEU A 231 -14.45 13.72 21.97
N GLN A 232 -15.38 13.33 22.85
CA GLN A 232 -16.33 12.24 22.58
C GLN A 232 -17.26 12.60 21.40
N LYS A 233 -17.77 13.83 21.34
CA LYS A 233 -18.58 14.29 20.20
C LYS A 233 -17.78 14.34 18.90
N GLU A 234 -16.50 14.75 18.96
CA GLU A 234 -15.61 14.72 17.80
C GLU A 234 -15.41 13.28 17.32
N LYS A 235 -15.17 12.33 18.23
CA LYS A 235 -15.06 10.90 17.92
C LYS A 235 -16.31 10.37 17.20
N GLU A 236 -17.50 10.61 17.75
CA GLU A 236 -18.77 10.18 17.13
C GLU A 236 -18.97 10.78 15.73
N THR A 237 -18.53 12.04 15.53
CA THR A 237 -18.62 12.70 14.22
C THR A 237 -17.66 12.07 13.22
N LEU A 238 -16.43 11.76 13.65
CA LEU A 238 -15.44 11.10 12.82
C LEU A 238 -15.85 9.67 12.46
N GLU A 239 -16.47 8.92 13.37
CA GLU A 239 -17.00 7.57 13.09
C GLU A 239 -18.07 7.60 11.99
N LYS A 240 -18.99 8.58 12.03
CA LYS A 240 -19.99 8.77 10.96
C LYS A 240 -19.37 9.19 9.64
N ASN A 241 -18.38 10.10 9.68
CA ASN A 241 -17.65 10.51 8.47
C ASN A 241 -16.88 9.33 7.87
N PHE A 242 -16.34 8.45 8.71
CA PHE A 242 -15.67 7.24 8.27
C PHE A 242 -16.66 6.32 7.54
N GLU A 243 -17.82 6.03 8.11
CA GLU A 243 -18.88 5.23 7.46
C GLU A 243 -19.29 5.83 6.10
N ALA A 244 -19.45 7.15 6.01
CA ALA A 244 -19.76 7.85 4.76
C ALA A 244 -18.62 7.72 3.73
N SER A 245 -17.36 7.81 4.17
CA SER A 245 -16.20 7.65 3.29
C SER A 245 -16.11 6.24 2.70
N ILE A 246 -16.48 5.20 3.47
CA ILE A 246 -16.52 3.81 3.00
C ILE A 246 -17.60 3.65 1.92
N GLU A 247 -18.75 4.27 2.09
CA GLU A 247 -19.79 4.27 1.07
C GLU A 247 -19.31 4.92 -0.24
N ASN A 248 -18.60 6.04 -0.16
CA ASN A 248 -18.01 6.69 -1.34
C ASN A 248 -16.96 5.81 -2.01
N LEU A 249 -16.09 5.16 -1.25
CA LEU A 249 -15.07 4.24 -1.75
C LEU A 249 -15.69 3.08 -2.55
N ILE A 250 -16.77 2.49 -2.04
CA ILE A 250 -17.51 1.43 -2.73
C ILE A 250 -18.13 1.95 -4.04
N LYS A 251 -18.82 3.09 -3.99
CA LYS A 251 -19.48 3.68 -5.17
C LYS A 251 -18.53 4.03 -6.30
N GLN A 252 -17.31 4.46 -5.96
CA GLN A 252 -16.29 4.86 -6.94
C GLN A 252 -15.47 3.68 -7.49
N GLY A 253 -15.67 2.46 -6.97
CA GLY A 253 -14.96 1.26 -7.45
C GLY A 253 -13.51 1.15 -6.97
N ASP A 254 -13.13 1.87 -5.92
CA ASP A 254 -11.75 1.92 -5.40
C ASP A 254 -11.38 0.71 -4.52
N VAL A 255 -12.34 -0.19 -4.24
CA VAL A 255 -12.14 -1.39 -3.42
C VAL A 255 -11.05 -2.30 -3.98
N LYS A 256 -10.87 -2.33 -5.31
CA LYS A 256 -9.80 -3.10 -5.96
C LYS A 256 -8.41 -2.56 -5.59
N ASP A 257 -8.26 -1.24 -5.51
CA ASP A 257 -6.97 -0.61 -5.24
C ASP A 257 -6.65 -0.69 -3.74
N LEU A 258 -7.68 -0.66 -2.88
CA LEU A 258 -7.57 -1.06 -1.47
C LEU A 258 -7.02 -2.49 -1.31
N LEU A 259 -7.58 -3.47 -2.02
CA LEU A 259 -7.11 -4.86 -1.97
C LEU A 259 -5.67 -5.02 -2.48
N LYS A 260 -5.29 -4.30 -3.54
CA LYS A 260 -3.90 -4.30 -4.03
C LYS A 260 -2.92 -3.71 -3.03
N ASN A 261 -3.29 -2.61 -2.36
CA ASN A 261 -2.44 -1.99 -1.34
C ASN A 261 -2.25 -2.95 -0.14
N LEU A 262 -3.32 -3.63 0.29
CA LEU A 262 -3.24 -4.68 1.31
C LEU A 262 -2.30 -5.81 0.89
N GLN A 263 -2.44 -6.33 -0.34
CA GLN A 263 -1.57 -7.38 -0.86
C GLN A 263 -0.11 -6.93 -0.94
N THR A 264 0.15 -5.66 -1.24
CA THR A 264 1.50 -5.08 -1.28
C THR A 264 2.12 -5.07 0.11
N LEU A 265 1.35 -4.70 1.14
CA LEU A 265 1.81 -4.76 2.53
C LEU A 265 1.98 -6.19 3.03
N ASP A 266 1.12 -7.14 2.63
CA ASP A 266 1.27 -8.54 2.99
C ASP A 266 2.59 -9.12 2.48
N LYS A 267 3.01 -8.77 1.27
CA LYS A 267 4.33 -9.14 0.73
C LYS A 267 5.44 -8.57 1.58
N ALA A 268 5.29 -7.31 2.03
CA ALA A 268 6.28 -6.70 2.89
C ALA A 268 6.39 -7.40 4.26
N PHE A 269 5.26 -7.79 4.84
CA PHE A 269 5.23 -8.60 6.05
C PHE A 269 5.75 -10.01 5.81
N ALA A 270 5.58 -10.60 4.63
CA ALA A 270 6.13 -11.91 4.29
C ALA A 270 7.65 -11.93 4.49
N GLU A 271 8.30 -10.95 3.86
CA GLU A 271 9.75 -10.83 3.88
C GLU A 271 10.29 -10.50 5.28
N PHE A 272 9.52 -9.74 6.09
CA PHE A 272 9.96 -9.37 7.44
C PHE A 272 9.66 -10.42 8.51
N LEU A 273 8.46 -11.03 8.48
CA LEU A 273 8.00 -12.03 9.45
C LEU A 273 8.41 -13.46 9.08
N LYS A 274 9.15 -13.65 7.98
CA LYS A 274 9.50 -14.97 7.43
C LYS A 274 8.26 -15.83 7.16
N LYS A 275 7.14 -15.18 6.82
CA LYS A 275 5.95 -15.89 6.36
C LYS A 275 6.21 -16.32 4.92
N THR A 276 5.73 -17.50 4.57
CA THR A 276 5.89 -18.00 3.21
C THR A 276 5.04 -17.18 2.24
N LYS A 277 5.46 -17.10 0.97
CA LYS A 277 4.65 -16.49 -0.09
C LYS A 277 3.24 -17.08 -0.19
N GLU A 278 3.11 -18.38 0.08
CA GLU A 278 1.84 -19.10 0.12
C GLU A 278 0.88 -18.52 1.18
N GLU A 279 1.39 -18.07 2.33
CA GLU A 279 0.57 -17.44 3.37
C GLU A 279 0.02 -16.08 2.93
N CYS A 280 0.79 -15.32 2.14
CA CYS A 280 0.34 -14.02 1.61
C CYS A 280 -0.70 -14.17 0.51
N ASP A 281 -0.50 -15.12 -0.41
CA ASP A 281 -1.48 -15.41 -1.46
C ASP A 281 -2.78 -15.98 -0.85
N LEU A 282 -2.68 -16.78 0.21
CA LEU A 282 -3.84 -17.26 0.96
C LEU A 282 -4.62 -16.12 1.60
N LEU A 283 -3.95 -15.14 2.23
CA LEU A 283 -4.59 -13.96 2.79
C LEU A 283 -5.33 -13.14 1.73
N ALA A 284 -4.70 -12.92 0.57
CA ALA A 284 -5.33 -12.22 -0.54
C ALA A 284 -6.61 -12.95 -1.02
N LYS A 285 -6.55 -14.28 -1.16
CA LYS A 285 -7.72 -15.11 -1.52
C LYS A 285 -8.82 -15.04 -0.47
N GLN A 286 -8.48 -15.12 0.81
CA GLN A 286 -9.44 -14.98 1.92
C GLN A 286 -10.14 -13.63 1.91
N ARG A 287 -9.44 -12.53 1.62
CA ARG A 287 -10.07 -11.20 1.52
C ARG A 287 -11.04 -11.11 0.33
N ILE A 288 -10.68 -11.69 -0.82
CA ILE A 288 -11.59 -11.78 -1.97
C ILE A 288 -12.84 -12.60 -1.63
N GLU A 289 -12.67 -13.80 -1.08
CA GLU A 289 -13.79 -14.68 -0.69
C GLU A 289 -14.69 -14.01 0.37
N LYS A 290 -14.10 -13.34 1.35
CA LYS A 290 -14.84 -12.60 2.37
C LYS A 290 -15.69 -11.49 1.75
N LEU A 291 -15.17 -10.78 0.75
CA LEU A 291 -15.91 -9.75 0.05
C LEU A 291 -17.00 -10.34 -0.85
N GLU A 292 -16.74 -11.45 -1.55
CA GLU A 292 -17.73 -12.19 -2.33
C GLU A 292 -18.91 -12.65 -1.46
N LEU A 293 -18.63 -13.17 -0.25
CA LEU A 293 -19.65 -13.53 0.73
C LEU A 293 -20.42 -12.30 1.23
N ALA A 294 -19.72 -11.21 1.53
CA ALA A 294 -20.34 -9.97 2.00
C ALA A 294 -21.31 -9.38 0.97
N MET A 295 -21.03 -9.56 -0.33
CA MET A 295 -21.96 -9.20 -1.40
C MET A 295 -23.23 -10.05 -1.42
N GLN A 296 -23.17 -11.30 -0.96
CA GLN A 296 -24.34 -12.17 -0.86
C GLN A 296 -25.19 -11.90 0.39
N SER A 297 -24.55 -11.45 1.47
CA SER A 297 -25.16 -11.11 2.75
C SER A 297 -25.47 -9.63 2.95
N GLN A 298 -25.20 -8.78 1.95
CA GLN A 298 -25.43 -7.34 1.99
C GLN A 298 -24.63 -6.59 3.08
N SER A 299 -23.46 -7.14 3.46
CA SER A 299 -22.55 -6.60 4.49
C SER A 299 -21.24 -6.04 3.90
N VAL A 300 -21.24 -5.67 2.62
CA VAL A 300 -20.05 -5.16 1.90
C VAL A 300 -19.42 -3.97 2.61
N LYS A 301 -20.23 -3.03 3.14
CA LYS A 301 -19.73 -1.85 3.87
C LYS A 301 -18.91 -2.22 5.09
N GLU A 302 -19.32 -3.23 5.85
CA GLU A 302 -18.61 -3.69 7.05
C GLU A 302 -17.26 -4.31 6.67
N VAL A 303 -17.22 -5.15 5.64
CA VAL A 303 -15.99 -5.80 5.18
C VAL A 303 -15.01 -4.79 4.58
N VAL A 304 -15.47 -3.83 3.78
CA VAL A 304 -14.61 -2.77 3.23
C VAL A 304 -14.09 -1.86 4.35
N SER A 305 -14.93 -1.53 5.35
CA SER A 305 -14.53 -0.81 6.56
C SER A 305 -13.40 -1.53 7.31
N GLU A 306 -13.52 -2.85 7.49
CA GLU A 306 -12.47 -3.67 8.09
C GLU A 306 -11.18 -3.66 7.27
N PHE A 307 -11.25 -3.74 5.94
CA PHE A 307 -10.08 -3.68 5.07
C PHE A 307 -9.38 -2.33 5.09
N VAL A 308 -10.10 -1.21 5.19
CA VAL A 308 -9.47 0.12 5.36
C VAL A 308 -8.78 0.23 6.72
N LYS A 309 -9.40 -0.28 7.79
CA LYS A 309 -8.77 -0.35 9.12
C LYS A 309 -7.53 -1.23 9.13
N GLU A 310 -7.58 -2.36 8.42
CA GLU A 310 -6.44 -3.26 8.24
C GLU A 310 -5.31 -2.55 7.48
N LEU A 311 -5.61 -1.86 6.37
CA LEU A 311 -4.63 -1.10 5.59
C LEU A 311 -3.95 -0.05 6.46
N HIS A 312 -4.73 0.68 7.25
CA HIS A 312 -4.24 1.70 8.17
C HIS A 312 -3.29 1.13 9.24
N THR A 313 -3.68 0.03 9.90
CA THR A 313 -2.84 -0.65 10.89
C THR A 313 -1.54 -1.20 10.27
N ASN A 314 -1.65 -1.85 9.11
CA ASN A 314 -0.52 -2.42 8.40
C ASN A 314 0.49 -1.35 7.97
N CYS A 315 0.01 -0.21 7.45
CA CYS A 315 0.84 0.94 7.11
C CYS A 315 1.59 1.49 8.35
N LYS A 316 0.93 1.55 9.51
CA LYS A 316 1.59 1.99 10.75
C LYS A 316 2.67 1.02 11.21
N GLU A 317 2.39 -0.27 11.18
CA GLU A 317 3.34 -1.30 11.60
C GLU A 317 4.57 -1.30 10.69
N VAL A 318 4.41 -1.21 9.36
CA VAL A 318 5.54 -1.11 8.41
C VAL A 318 6.36 0.17 8.67
N LYS A 319 5.70 1.31 8.92
CA LYS A 319 6.39 2.57 9.29
C LYS A 319 7.16 2.42 10.60
N GLU A 320 6.60 1.75 11.61
CA GLU A 320 7.23 1.52 12.90
C GLU A 320 8.44 0.59 12.79
N GLN A 321 8.32 -0.51 12.02
CA GLN A 321 9.43 -1.42 11.74
C GLN A 321 10.57 -0.71 10.99
N SER A 322 10.26 0.14 10.02
CA SER A 322 11.28 0.94 9.32
C SER A 322 12.02 1.90 10.27
N LYS A 323 11.28 2.57 11.18
CA LYS A 323 11.86 3.43 12.22
C LYS A 323 12.73 2.65 13.21
N GLU A 324 12.27 1.48 13.63
CA GLU A 324 13.03 0.60 14.53
C GLU A 324 14.35 0.17 13.88
N LEU A 325 14.35 -0.20 12.60
CA LEU A 325 15.58 -0.52 11.87
C LEU A 325 16.55 0.66 11.76
N GLU A 326 16.05 1.90 11.62
CA GLU A 326 16.91 3.10 11.64
C GLU A 326 17.48 3.35 13.04
N SER A 327 16.66 3.25 14.08
CA SER A 327 17.12 3.42 15.46
C SER A 327 18.17 2.37 15.85
N GLN A 328 17.99 1.12 15.41
CA GLN A 328 18.98 0.07 15.58
C GLN A 328 20.29 0.38 14.85
N LYS A 329 20.26 1.01 13.67
CA LYS A 329 21.47 1.44 12.96
C LYS A 329 22.23 2.50 13.76
N GLU A 330 21.54 3.49 14.33
CA GLU A 330 22.16 4.49 15.20
C GLU A 330 22.81 3.84 16.43
N CYS A 331 22.12 2.88 17.05
CA CYS A 331 22.64 2.09 18.17
C CYS A 331 23.88 1.27 17.76
N PHE A 332 23.86 0.64 16.59
CA PHE A 332 24.99 -0.10 16.03
C PHE A 332 26.22 0.82 15.89
N GLU A 333 26.07 2.00 15.29
CA GLU A 333 27.17 2.95 15.11
C GLU A 333 27.75 3.45 16.44
N ALA A 334 26.89 3.71 17.42
CA ALA A 334 27.30 4.12 18.77
C ALA A 334 28.09 3.01 19.48
N LEU A 335 27.57 1.78 19.47
CA LEU A 335 28.22 0.61 20.06
C LEU A 335 29.54 0.28 19.37
N GLN A 336 29.62 0.44 18.04
CA GLN A 336 30.84 0.17 17.28
C GLN A 336 31.95 1.16 17.67
N LYS A 337 31.62 2.46 17.78
CA LYS A 337 32.56 3.49 18.26
C LYS A 337 33.02 3.18 19.68
N GLN A 338 32.11 2.76 20.56
CA GLN A 338 32.44 2.41 21.94
C GLN A 338 33.32 1.14 22.04
N GLN A 339 33.03 0.12 21.24
CA GLN A 339 33.85 -1.09 21.15
C GLN A 339 35.27 -0.77 20.69
N GLN A 340 35.46 0.14 19.72
CA GLN A 340 36.79 0.56 19.29
C GLN A 340 37.59 1.24 20.41
N LYS A 341 36.93 2.05 21.28
CA LYS A 341 37.58 2.62 22.47
C LYS A 341 38.03 1.53 23.45
N CYS A 342 37.25 0.45 23.58
CA CYS A 342 37.59 -0.72 24.40
C CYS A 342 38.80 -1.52 23.88
N LEU A 343 39.29 -1.21 22.66
CA LEU A 343 40.41 -1.89 21.99
C LEU A 343 41.65 -1.02 21.80
N LYS A 344 41.52 0.32 21.87
CA LYS A 344 42.58 1.28 21.49
C LYS A 344 42.96 2.29 22.58
N GLY A 345 42.43 2.16 23.80
CA GLY A 345 42.70 3.08 24.91
C GLY A 345 43.75 2.57 25.90
N ASP A 346 44.14 3.44 26.84
CA ASP A 346 44.94 3.07 28.01
C ASP A 346 44.12 2.18 28.96
N GLU A 347 44.77 1.36 29.80
CA GLU A 347 44.12 0.28 30.59
C GLU A 347 42.90 0.75 31.42
N LYS A 348 42.99 1.93 32.04
CA LYS A 348 41.88 2.54 32.80
C LYS A 348 40.73 3.00 31.90
N SER A 349 41.06 3.65 30.78
CA SER A 349 40.09 4.09 29.77
C SER A 349 39.38 2.90 29.10
N MET A 350 40.09 1.78 28.90
CA MET A 350 39.48 0.55 28.38
C MET A 350 38.53 -0.10 29.38
N SER A 351 38.84 -0.05 30.68
CA SER A 351 37.95 -0.57 31.73
C SER A 351 36.64 0.22 31.80
N ASP A 352 36.72 1.55 31.81
CA ASP A 352 35.54 2.43 31.85
C ASP A 352 34.71 2.27 30.57
N ALA A 353 35.35 2.25 29.40
CA ALA A 353 34.67 2.04 28.13
C ALA A 353 33.94 0.69 28.05
N ARG A 354 34.51 -0.39 28.64
CA ARG A 354 33.87 -1.72 28.70
C ARG A 354 32.68 -1.75 29.66
N PHE A 355 32.76 -1.04 30.79
CA PHE A 355 31.64 -0.92 31.70
C PHE A 355 30.45 -0.21 31.04
N GLU A 356 30.71 0.92 30.36
CA GLU A 356 29.71 1.63 29.56
C GLU A 356 29.16 0.76 28.42
N LEU A 357 30.02 0.01 27.72
CA LEU A 357 29.59 -0.92 26.67
C LEU A 357 28.65 -2.00 27.22
N GLY A 358 28.91 -2.49 28.43
CA GLY A 358 28.04 -3.45 29.12
C GLY A 358 26.67 -2.85 29.47
N GLN A 359 26.63 -1.63 30.01
CA GLN A 359 25.36 -0.94 30.29
C GLN A 359 24.56 -0.67 29.00
N ASN A 360 25.22 -0.19 27.96
CA ASN A 360 24.58 0.08 26.68
C ASN A 360 24.03 -1.20 26.03
N LEU A 361 24.70 -2.34 26.22
CA LEU A 361 24.20 -3.63 25.72
C LEU A 361 22.95 -4.11 26.48
N VAL A 362 22.88 -3.87 27.80
CA VAL A 362 21.67 -4.16 28.58
C VAL A 362 20.52 -3.27 28.11
N TRP A 363 20.76 -1.96 28.03
CA TRP A 363 19.78 -1.00 27.52
C TRP A 363 19.30 -1.36 26.10
N LEU A 364 20.22 -1.77 25.22
CA LEU A 364 19.90 -2.19 23.85
C LEU A 364 18.95 -3.39 23.83
N ASN A 365 19.17 -4.39 24.69
CA ASN A 365 18.30 -5.57 24.72
C ASN A 365 16.91 -5.27 25.27
N GLU A 366 16.78 -4.27 26.14
CA GLU A 366 15.50 -3.82 26.69
C GLU A 366 14.71 -2.98 25.68
N ASN A 367 15.39 -2.10 24.93
CA ASN A 367 14.75 -1.12 24.04
C ASN A 367 14.68 -1.57 22.57
N HIS A 368 15.58 -2.45 22.14
CA HIS A 368 15.67 -2.98 20.77
C HIS A 368 15.82 -4.50 20.77
N PRO A 369 14.79 -5.27 21.17
CA PRO A 369 14.88 -6.71 21.37
C PRO A 369 15.26 -7.49 20.09
N THR A 370 14.93 -6.95 18.91
CA THR A 370 15.25 -7.57 17.60
C THR A 370 16.66 -7.24 17.10
N PHE A 371 17.42 -6.38 17.79
CA PHE A 371 18.77 -5.97 17.37
C PHE A 371 19.71 -7.18 17.21
N LYS A 372 19.64 -8.16 18.13
CA LYS A 372 20.47 -9.37 18.09
C LYS A 372 20.19 -10.22 16.86
N GLU A 373 18.95 -10.27 16.41
CA GLU A 373 18.53 -11.03 15.23
C GLU A 373 18.96 -10.33 13.95
N ASN A 374 18.89 -9.00 13.94
CA ASN A 374 19.27 -8.15 12.81
C ASN A 374 20.79 -8.00 12.65
N TYR A 375 21.55 -8.01 13.76
CA TYR A 375 23.01 -7.84 13.77
C TYR A 375 23.76 -8.98 14.51
N PRO A 376 23.57 -10.26 14.13
CA PRO A 376 24.03 -11.39 14.94
C PRO A 376 25.55 -11.51 15.04
N LYS A 377 26.30 -11.12 14.00
CA LYS A 377 27.76 -11.15 13.99
C LYS A 377 28.34 -10.10 14.93
N PHE A 378 27.84 -8.87 14.83
CA PHE A 378 28.29 -7.76 15.66
C PHE A 378 27.93 -7.97 17.13
N TYR A 379 26.72 -8.46 17.41
CA TYR A 379 26.30 -8.79 18.77
C TYR A 379 27.22 -9.82 19.44
N LYS A 380 27.63 -10.87 18.71
CA LYS A 380 28.63 -11.85 19.20
C LYS A 380 30.00 -11.21 19.47
N GLU A 381 30.40 -10.24 18.65
CA GLU A 381 31.67 -9.53 18.83
C GLU A 381 31.66 -8.66 20.08
N LEU A 382 30.55 -7.94 20.33
CA LEU A 382 30.35 -7.16 21.56
C LEU A 382 30.44 -8.04 22.80
N GLU A 383 29.74 -9.19 22.81
CA GLU A 383 29.84 -10.15 23.92
C GLU A 383 31.27 -10.65 24.14
N ARG A 384 32.02 -10.86 23.06
CA ARG A 384 33.42 -11.29 23.15
C ARG A 384 34.30 -10.19 23.76
N THR A 385 34.17 -8.94 23.31
CA THR A 385 34.89 -7.79 23.86
C THR A 385 34.62 -7.61 25.35
N LEU A 386 33.39 -7.86 25.81
CA LEU A 386 33.03 -7.83 27.22
C LEU A 386 33.63 -9.00 28.03
N LYS A 387 33.81 -10.19 27.43
CA LYS A 387 34.33 -11.42 28.08
C LYS A 387 35.86 -11.52 28.15
N GLU A 388 36.60 -10.83 27.29
CA GLU A 388 38.08 -10.92 27.20
C GLU A 388 38.87 -10.74 28.52
N PRO A 389 38.50 -9.88 29.48
CA PRO A 389 39.26 -9.72 30.72
C PRO A 389 39.04 -10.87 31.71
N GLN A 390 37.91 -11.60 31.64
CA GLN A 390 37.68 -12.78 32.49
C GLN A 390 38.58 -13.94 32.09
N GLN A 391 38.80 -14.15 30.79
CA GLN A 391 39.68 -15.22 30.30
C GLN A 391 41.16 -14.93 30.58
N GLN A 392 41.59 -13.65 30.54
CA GLN A 392 42.96 -13.29 30.93
C GLN A 392 43.19 -13.40 32.45
N LYS A 393 42.21 -12.99 33.28
CA LYS A 393 42.29 -13.19 34.74
C LYS A 393 42.27 -14.68 35.13
N GLN A 394 41.45 -15.51 34.47
CA GLN A 394 41.44 -16.96 34.70
C GLN A 394 42.76 -17.63 34.26
N LYS A 395 43.30 -17.28 33.07
CA LYS A 395 44.60 -17.79 32.60
C LYS A 395 45.78 -17.33 33.46
N GLN A 396 45.75 -16.11 34.01
CA GLN A 396 46.77 -15.64 34.95
C GLN A 396 46.67 -16.34 36.31
N GLN A 397 45.46 -16.62 36.81
CA GLN A 397 45.23 -17.40 38.04
C GLN A 397 45.61 -18.88 37.89
N GLU A 398 45.36 -19.50 36.73
CA GLU A 398 45.84 -20.86 36.42
C GLU A 398 47.37 -20.91 36.32
N ASN A 399 48.00 -19.95 35.63
CA ASN A 399 49.46 -19.88 35.54
C ASN A 399 50.13 -19.61 36.90
N THR A 400 49.51 -18.83 37.80
CA THR A 400 50.05 -18.66 39.17
C THR A 400 49.83 -19.90 40.01
N ARG A 401 48.71 -20.61 39.88
CA ARG A 401 48.48 -21.90 40.57
C ARG A 401 49.43 -23.00 40.10
N GLN A 402 49.73 -23.08 38.80
CA GLN A 402 50.69 -24.06 38.24
C GLN A 402 52.16 -23.74 38.54
N ARG A 403 52.50 -22.48 38.86
CA ARG A 403 53.85 -22.09 39.32
C ARG A 403 54.04 -22.20 40.83
N SER A 404 52.94 -22.36 41.58
CA SER A 404 52.94 -22.45 43.05
C SER A 404 52.66 -23.87 43.58
N ALA A 405 52.43 -24.83 42.68
CA ALA A 405 52.38 -26.26 42.93
C ALA A 405 53.64 -26.90 42.32
#